data_AF-A0A850G3Y2-F1
#
_entry.id   AF-A0A850G3Y2-F1
#
_cell.length_a   1.000
_cell.length_b   1.000
_cell.length_c   1.000
_cell.angle_alpha   90.00
_cell.angle_beta   90.00
_cell.angle_gamma   90.00
#
_symmetry.space_group_name_H-M   'P 1'
#
loop_
_entity.id
_entity.type
_entity.pdbx_description
1 polymer ?
#
loop_
_entity_poly.entity_id
_entity_poly.type
_entity_poly.pdbx_seq_one_letter_code
_entity_poly.pdbx_strand_id
1 'polypeptide(L)'
;MSTYEKLRQHALRTGDPPHSLANKLADMLGVELTQKVVVAGFKRAFPSLPLPVLLEAGGWHRVSDGDMPDSEFDALLGELIAMDLAGGG
;
A
#
# COMPACT_ATOMS: atom_id res chain seq x y z
N MET A 1 5.03 5.13 -18.05
CA MET A 1 4.28 4.66 -16.86
C MET A 1 5.25 4.46 -15.71
N SER A 2 5.10 5.22 -14.64
CA SER A 2 5.87 5.12 -13.41
C SER A 2 5.59 3.81 -12.67
N THR A 3 6.47 3.44 -11.73
CA THR A 3 6.27 2.27 -10.86
C THR A 3 4.94 2.32 -10.09
N TYR A 4 4.54 3.52 -9.64
CA TYR A 4 3.32 3.71 -8.87
C TYR A 4 2.05 3.57 -9.73
N GLU A 5 2.07 4.08 -10.97
CA GLU A 5 0.99 3.87 -11.93
C GLU A 5 0.84 2.38 -12.28
N LYS A 6 1.97 1.67 -12.45
CA LYS A 6 1.96 0.21 -12.67
C LYS A 6 1.39 -0.55 -11.47
N LEU A 7 1.72 -0.14 -10.23
CA LEU A 7 1.15 -0.74 -9.02
C LEU A 7 -0.36 -0.52 -8.96
N ARG A 8 -0.82 0.70 -9.26
CA ARG A 8 -2.25 1.05 -9.31
C ARG A 8 -3.01 0.18 -10.32
N GLN A 9 -2.48 0.03 -11.53
CA GLN A 9 -3.04 -0.83 -12.56
C GLN A 9 -3.05 -2.31 -12.16
N HIS A 10 -1.99 -2.77 -11.47
CA HIS A 10 -1.95 -4.12 -10.92
C HIS A 10 -3.06 -4.33 -9.88
N ALA A 11 -3.21 -3.42 -8.92
CA ALA A 11 -4.26 -3.46 -7.90
C ALA A 11 -5.67 -3.50 -8.51
N LEU A 12 -5.95 -2.66 -9.51
CA LEU A 12 -7.20 -2.66 -10.28
C LEU A 12 -7.50 -4.01 -10.94
N ARG A 13 -6.47 -4.70 -11.46
CA ARG A 13 -6.61 -5.93 -12.22
C ARG A 13 -6.74 -7.17 -11.34
N THR A 14 -6.04 -7.21 -10.21
CA THR A 14 -5.95 -8.41 -9.37
C THR A 14 -6.86 -8.37 -8.15
N GLY A 15 -7.17 -7.18 -7.63
CA GLY A 15 -7.82 -7.05 -6.33
C GLY A 15 -6.96 -7.59 -5.18
N ASP A 16 -5.62 -7.63 -5.37
CA ASP A 16 -4.71 -8.13 -4.33
C ASP A 16 -4.85 -7.30 -3.04
N PRO A 17 -4.75 -7.95 -1.87
CA PRO A 17 -4.82 -7.27 -0.59
C PRO A 17 -3.61 -6.32 -0.39
N PRO A 18 -3.76 -5.29 0.46
CA PRO A 18 -2.71 -4.29 0.71
C PRO A 18 -1.33 -4.87 1.01
N HIS A 19 -1.21 -5.91 1.85
CA HIS A 19 0.11 -6.49 2.16
C HIS A 19 0.80 -7.05 0.91
N SER A 20 0.04 -7.65 -0.02
CA SER A 20 0.55 -8.19 -1.28
C SER A 20 0.97 -7.07 -2.23
N LEU A 21 0.22 -5.96 -2.25
CA LEU A 21 0.61 -4.74 -2.99
C LEU A 21 1.89 -4.12 -2.44
N ALA A 22 2.11 -4.16 -1.12
CA ALA A 22 3.33 -3.65 -0.49
C ALA A 22 4.57 -4.44 -0.92
N ASN A 23 4.49 -5.78 -0.89
CA ASN A 23 5.56 -6.65 -1.41
C ASN A 23 5.82 -6.39 -2.89
N LYS A 24 4.74 -6.31 -3.70
CA LYS A 24 4.86 -6.04 -5.12
C LYS A 24 5.54 -4.71 -5.41
N LEU A 25 5.25 -3.67 -4.61
CA LEU A 25 5.88 -2.38 -4.75
C LEU A 25 7.38 -2.44 -4.44
N ALA A 26 7.78 -3.12 -3.35
CA ALA A 26 9.19 -3.31 -3.01
C ALA A 26 9.94 -4.02 -4.15
N ASP A 27 9.37 -5.10 -4.69
CA ASP A 27 9.93 -5.83 -5.83
C ASP A 27 10.10 -4.93 -7.07
N MET A 28 9.09 -4.14 -7.40
CA MET A 28 9.13 -3.24 -8.57
C MET A 28 10.13 -2.09 -8.41
N LEU A 29 10.42 -1.69 -7.16
CA LEU A 29 11.43 -0.69 -6.84
C LEU A 29 12.83 -1.30 -6.72
N GLY A 30 12.95 -2.63 -6.63
CA GLY A 30 14.22 -3.31 -6.41
C GLY A 30 14.83 -2.98 -5.04
N VAL A 31 13.98 -2.81 -4.02
CA VAL A 31 14.39 -2.45 -2.65
C VAL A 31 13.74 -3.38 -1.65
N GLU A 32 14.29 -3.42 -0.43
CA GLU A 32 13.67 -4.12 0.68
C GLU A 32 12.36 -3.45 1.10
N LEU A 33 11.43 -4.27 1.56
CA LEU A 33 10.17 -3.81 2.10
C LEU A 33 10.43 -3.08 3.44
N THR A 34 10.08 -1.80 3.49
CA THR A 34 10.29 -0.94 4.67
C THR A 34 9.07 -0.07 4.93
N GLN A 35 8.96 0.49 6.14
CA GLN A 35 7.90 1.44 6.49
C GLN A 35 7.83 2.61 5.50
N LYS A 36 9.00 3.11 5.06
CA LYS A 36 9.09 4.18 4.07
C LYS A 36 8.50 3.77 2.72
N VAL A 37 8.69 2.52 2.29
CA VAL A 37 8.09 1.98 1.05
C VAL A 37 6.56 1.95 1.18
N VAL A 38 6.04 1.50 2.31
CA VAL A 38 4.59 1.53 2.57
C VAL A 38 4.06 2.96 2.56
N VAL A 39 4.55 3.83 3.44
CA VAL A 39 4.03 5.19 3.62
C VAL A 39 4.17 6.01 2.34
N ALA A 40 5.40 6.14 1.84
CA ALA A 40 5.69 7.06 0.73
C ALA A 40 5.32 6.46 -0.63
N GLY A 41 5.31 5.13 -0.73
CA GLY A 41 4.95 4.42 -1.95
C GLY A 41 3.45 4.35 -2.15
N PHE A 42 2.69 4.00 -1.10
CA PHE A 42 1.22 3.96 -1.21
C PHE A 42 0.65 5.36 -1.37
N LYS A 43 1.21 6.39 -0.72
CA LYS A 43 0.78 7.77 -0.96
C LYS A 43 0.93 8.22 -2.42
N ARG A 44 1.92 7.68 -3.14
CA ARG A 44 2.14 7.97 -4.55
C ARG A 44 1.25 7.14 -5.48
N ALA A 45 0.97 5.88 -5.13
CA ALA A 45 0.13 5.00 -5.92
C ALA A 45 -1.38 5.27 -5.74
N PHE A 46 -1.76 5.69 -4.53
CA PHE A 46 -3.13 5.93 -4.09
C PHE A 46 -3.22 7.30 -3.37
N PRO A 47 -3.31 8.41 -4.14
CA PRO A 47 -3.15 9.75 -3.58
C PRO A 47 -4.23 10.18 -2.58
N SER A 48 -5.43 9.60 -2.61
CA SER A 48 -6.51 9.93 -1.69
C SER A 48 -6.33 9.31 -0.29
N LEU A 49 -5.42 8.35 -0.12
CA LEU A 49 -5.15 7.75 1.20
C LEU A 49 -4.70 8.84 2.19
N PRO A 50 -5.32 8.94 3.37
CA PRO A 50 -4.92 9.87 4.40
C PRO A 50 -3.51 9.54 4.91
N LEU A 51 -2.66 10.57 5.04
CA LEU A 51 -1.31 10.37 5.59
C LEU A 51 -1.32 9.80 7.03
N PRO A 52 -2.23 10.21 7.94
CA PRO A 52 -2.31 9.61 9.28
C PRO A 52 -2.53 8.09 9.24
N VAL A 53 -3.41 7.62 8.34
CA VAL A 53 -3.68 6.18 8.16
C VAL A 53 -2.45 5.45 7.62
N LEU A 54 -1.72 6.06 6.69
CA LEU A 54 -0.47 5.49 6.18
C LEU A 54 0.62 5.39 7.26
N LEU A 55 0.69 6.38 8.15
CA LEU A 55 1.62 6.34 9.29
C LEU A 55 1.26 5.23 10.27
N GLU A 56 -0.03 5.04 10.55
CA GLU A 56 -0.55 3.93 11.35
C GLU A 56 -0.24 2.57 10.72
N ALA A 57 -0.49 2.44 9.41
CA ALA A 57 -0.14 1.26 8.63
C ALA A 57 1.39 0.97 8.63
N GLY A 58 2.20 1.98 8.95
CA GLY A 58 3.62 1.83 9.17
C GLY A 58 4.00 0.99 10.39
N GLY A 59 3.06 0.74 11.31
CA GLY A 59 3.19 -0.19 12.43
C GLY A 59 3.00 -1.67 12.06
N TRP A 60 2.88 -1.98 10.76
CA TRP A 60 2.82 -3.35 10.27
C TRP A 60 4.07 -4.15 10.63
N HIS A 61 3.87 -5.34 11.20
CA HIS A 61 4.93 -6.18 11.77
C HIS A 61 6.02 -6.59 10.77
N ARG A 62 5.72 -6.60 9.46
CA ARG A 62 6.71 -6.97 8.43
C ARG A 62 7.73 -5.88 8.14
N VAL A 63 7.46 -4.63 8.57
CA VAL A 63 8.26 -3.45 8.18
C VAL A 63 8.68 -2.58 9.36
N SER A 64 8.23 -2.94 10.57
CA SER A 64 8.47 -2.25 11.82
C SER A 64 8.38 -3.24 12.98
N ASP A 65 8.88 -2.87 14.14
CA ASP A 65 8.72 -3.63 15.39
C ASP A 65 7.31 -3.51 16.01
N GLY A 66 6.30 -3.13 15.22
CA GLY A 66 4.90 -3.07 15.65
C GLY A 66 4.20 -4.42 15.61
N ASP A 67 3.03 -4.50 16.25
CA ASP A 67 2.26 -5.74 16.41
C ASP A 67 1.13 -5.92 15.38
N MET A 68 1.00 -5.02 14.40
CA MET A 68 -0.12 -5.06 13.45
C MET A 68 0.04 -6.25 12.48
N PRO A 69 -0.86 -7.25 12.49
CA PRO A 69 -0.84 -8.40 11.57
C PRO A 69 -1.31 -8.02 10.15
N ASP A 70 -1.09 -8.91 9.18
CA ASP A 70 -1.52 -8.69 7.78
C ASP A 70 -3.02 -8.40 7.68
N SER A 71 -3.86 -9.11 8.45
CA SER A 71 -5.31 -8.92 8.43
C SER A 71 -5.75 -7.53 8.88
N GLU A 72 -5.05 -6.95 9.85
CA GLU A 72 -5.34 -5.60 10.35
C GLU A 72 -4.83 -4.54 9.36
N PHE A 73 -3.63 -4.75 8.81
CA PHE A 73 -3.09 -3.91 7.75
C PHE A 73 -3.99 -3.89 6.51
N ASP A 74 -4.49 -5.06 6.11
CA ASP A 74 -5.40 -5.21 4.98
C ASP A 74 -6.76 -4.56 5.24
N ALA A 75 -7.31 -4.70 6.44
CA ALA A 75 -8.55 -4.03 6.84
C ALA A 75 -8.40 -2.50 6.86
N LEU A 76 -7.27 -2.01 7.37
CA LEU A 76 -6.98 -0.58 7.49
C LEU A 76 -6.89 0.12 6.12
N LEU A 77 -6.31 -0.55 5.12
CA LEU A 77 -6.02 0.06 3.82
C LEU A 77 -6.96 -0.41 2.70
N GLY A 78 -7.59 -1.57 2.81
CA GLY A 78 -8.31 -2.21 1.71
C GLY A 78 -9.47 -1.38 1.17
N GLU A 79 -10.35 -0.90 2.06
CA GLU A 79 -11.48 -0.06 1.66
C GLU A 79 -11.03 1.28 1.07
N LEU A 80 -10.01 1.91 1.66
CA LEU A 80 -9.47 3.18 1.18
C LEU A 80 -8.84 3.05 -0.21
N ILE A 81 -8.11 1.96 -0.46
CA ILE A 81 -7.56 1.67 -1.79
C ILE A 81 -8.68 1.42 -2.79
N ALA A 82 -9.71 0.65 -2.42
CA ALA A 82 -10.86 0.41 -3.29
C ALA A 82 -11.59 1.72 -3.65
N MET A 83 -11.81 2.60 -2.67
CA MET A 83 -12.40 3.93 -2.89
C MET A 83 -11.52 4.82 -3.78
N ASP A 84 -10.21 4.83 -3.54
CA ASP A 84 -9.24 5.59 -4.34
C ASP A 84 -9.21 5.11 -5.81
N LEU A 85 -9.31 3.80 -6.03
CA LEU A 85 -9.39 3.19 -7.36
C LEU A 85 -10.73 3.49 -8.05
N ALA A 86 -11.84 3.50 -7.32
CA ALA A 86 -13.17 3.82 -7.84
C ALA A 86 -13.37 5.33 -8.14
N GLY A 87 -12.69 6.20 -7.39
CA GLY A 87 -12.78 7.66 -7.53
C GLY A 87 -11.81 8.28 -8.54
N GLY A 88 -10.92 7.49 -9.15
CA GLY A 88 -9.90 7.98 -10.07
C GLY A 88 -10.28 7.81 -11.55
N GLY A 89 -10.83 8.87 -12.14
CA GLY A 89 -10.86 9.12 -13.59
C GLY A 89 -9.58 9.76 -14.10
#